data_AF-A0A2B2LY53-F1
#
_entry.id   AF-A0A2B2LY53-F1
#
_cell.length_a   1.000
_cell.length_b   1.000
_cell.length_c   1.000
_cell.angle_alpha   90.00
_cell.angle_beta   90.00
_cell.angle_gamma   90.00
#
_symmetry.space_group_name_H-M   'P 1'
#
loop_
_entity.id
_entity.type
_entity.pdbx_description
1 polymer ?
#
loop_
_entity_poly.entity_id
_entity_poly.type
_entity_poly.pdbx_seq_one_letter_code
_entity_poly.pdbx_strand_id
1 'polypeptide(L)'
;MICEPVLNNKEYDNLMQCTKAFLLNAMEGVETSMSGNIMTLTNRELNKKAKEIVKEKFKEYDAKIIEKDRIFSVITKEGKEIKVLVKSIRRPTEYVLILKKHMNASQDNFYIALVIFSGENTPELFLIPATAFLEPNDLLRDRPKYKEPEFGMNVSNKNMPLLNIYNFTNFFNKI
;
A
#
# COMPACT_ATOMS: atom_id res chain seq x y z
N MET A 1 23.19 5.32 47.40
CA MET A 1 22.26 6.47 47.39
C MET A 1 22.29 7.00 45.97
N ILE A 2 21.34 6.56 45.14
CA ILE A 2 21.28 6.94 43.72
C ILE A 2 20.33 8.14 43.66
N CYS A 3 20.85 9.30 43.31
CA CYS A 3 20.04 10.49 43.06
C CYS A 3 19.44 10.37 41.66
N GLU A 4 18.14 10.11 41.56
CA GLU A 4 17.40 10.32 40.32
C GLU A 4 17.19 11.83 40.12
N PRO A 5 17.42 12.39 38.92
CA PRO A 5 17.12 13.78 38.65
C PRO A 5 15.61 13.98 38.53
N VAL A 6 15.03 14.71 39.49
CA VAL A 6 13.65 15.24 39.39
C VAL A 6 13.69 16.47 38.49
N LEU A 7 13.38 16.28 37.20
CA LEU A 7 13.17 17.39 36.28
C LEU A 7 11.95 18.20 36.75
N ASN A 8 12.07 19.53 36.77
CA ASN A 8 10.96 20.38 37.20
C ASN A 8 9.90 20.50 36.07
N ASN A 9 8.66 20.86 36.43
CA ASN A 9 7.54 20.90 35.48
C ASN A 9 7.81 21.79 34.25
N LYS A 10 8.58 22.89 34.39
CA LYS A 10 8.92 23.76 33.25
C LYS A 10 9.92 23.10 32.28
N GLU A 11 10.85 22.30 32.80
CA GLU A 11 11.78 21.54 31.96
C GLU A 11 11.07 20.42 31.21
N TYR A 12 10.11 19.73 31.84
CA TYR A 12 9.25 18.75 31.16
C TYR A 12 8.38 19.40 30.07
N ASP A 13 7.77 20.55 30.36
CA ASP A 13 6.94 21.28 29.39
C ASP A 13 7.76 21.76 28.19
N ASN A 14 8.98 22.25 28.43
CA ASN A 14 9.91 22.63 27.37
C ASN A 14 10.38 21.42 26.55
N LEU A 15 10.67 20.27 27.19
CA LEU A 15 11.06 19.04 26.50
C LEU A 15 9.91 18.50 25.63
N MET A 16 8.67 18.57 26.13
CA MET A 16 7.44 18.22 25.40
C MET A 16 7.14 19.18 24.25
N GLN A 17 7.38 20.48 24.42
CA GLN A 17 7.26 21.45 23.32
C GLN A 17 8.32 21.23 22.25
N CYS A 18 9.57 20.98 22.63
CA CYS A 18 10.66 20.70 21.68
C CYS A 18 10.42 19.40 20.91
N THR A 19 9.96 18.34 21.57
CA THR A 19 9.63 17.07 20.90
C THR A 19 8.39 17.19 20.01
N LYS A 20 7.35 17.93 20.43
CA LYS A 20 6.22 18.25 19.55
C LYS A 20 6.65 19.07 18.34
N ALA A 21 7.50 20.09 18.52
CA ALA A 21 8.00 20.90 17.41
C ALA A 21 8.91 20.08 16.48
N PHE A 22 9.72 19.17 17.01
CA PHE A 22 10.56 18.26 16.21
C PHE A 22 9.71 17.26 15.42
N LEU A 23 8.67 16.67 16.03
CA LEU A 23 7.73 15.77 15.34
C LEU A 23 6.89 16.53 14.30
N LEU A 24 6.44 17.74 14.61
CA LEU A 24 5.69 18.59 13.67
C LEU A 24 6.58 18.98 12.48
N ASN A 25 7.83 19.39 12.72
CA ASN A 25 8.79 19.70 11.66
C ASN A 25 9.21 18.45 10.86
N ALA A 26 9.25 17.27 11.47
CA ALA A 26 9.50 16.01 10.77
C ALA A 26 8.30 15.55 9.92
N MET A 27 7.08 15.95 10.29
CA MET A 27 5.87 15.73 9.49
C MET A 27 5.74 16.77 8.37
N GLU A 28 6.02 18.05 8.64
CA GLU A 28 6.01 19.15 7.65
C GLU A 28 7.15 19.00 6.62
N GLY A 29 8.30 18.45 7.02
CA GLY A 29 9.45 18.19 6.13
C GLY A 29 9.28 17.03 5.14
N VAL A 30 8.18 16.27 5.23
CA VAL A 30 7.84 15.19 4.28
C VAL A 30 6.74 15.63 3.30
N GLU A 31 6.09 16.78 3.53
CA GLU A 31 5.00 17.28 2.68
C GLU A 31 5.45 18.19 1.52
N THR A 32 6.73 18.55 1.42
CA THR A 32 7.20 19.43 0.36
C THR A 32 7.63 18.66 -0.89
N SER A 33 6.68 18.39 -1.79
CA SER A 33 6.80 18.35 -3.29
C SER A 33 5.94 17.31 -4.02
N MET A 34 4.87 16.77 -3.43
CA MET A 34 3.97 15.82 -4.12
C MET A 34 2.57 16.35 -4.47
N SER A 35 2.33 17.67 -4.41
CA SER A 35 1.05 18.29 -4.80
C SER A 35 0.93 18.62 -6.30
N GLY A 36 1.54 17.81 -7.16
CA GLY A 36 1.02 17.69 -8.53
C GLY A 36 -0.37 17.07 -8.41
N ASN A 37 -1.42 17.86 -8.64
CA ASN A 37 -2.81 17.48 -8.40
C ASN A 37 -3.06 16.02 -8.84
N ILE A 38 -3.11 15.09 -7.87
CA ILE A 38 -3.21 13.65 -8.14
C ILE A 38 -4.45 13.37 -9.00
N MET A 39 -5.45 14.25 -8.95
CA MET A 39 -6.69 14.17 -9.72
C MET A 39 -6.49 14.42 -11.23
N THR A 40 -5.45 15.14 -11.64
CA THR A 40 -5.20 15.47 -13.05
C THR A 40 -4.26 14.49 -13.75
N LEU A 41 -3.61 13.59 -13.01
CA LEU A 41 -2.70 12.60 -13.60
C LEU A 41 -3.45 11.65 -14.56
N THR A 42 -2.80 11.33 -15.68
CA THR A 42 -3.24 10.24 -16.56
C THR A 42 -3.17 8.89 -15.83
N ASN A 43 -3.89 7.88 -16.32
CA ASN A 43 -3.80 6.53 -15.74
C ASN A 43 -2.37 5.96 -15.77
N ARG A 44 -1.56 6.33 -16.76
CA ARG A 44 -0.16 5.90 -16.86
C ARG A 44 0.69 6.54 -15.76
N GLU A 45 0.54 7.84 -15.55
CA GLU A 45 1.25 8.58 -14.49
C GLU A 45 0.79 8.13 -13.11
N LEU A 46 -0.51 7.89 -12.92
CA LEU A 46 -1.05 7.36 -11.68
C LEU A 46 -0.47 5.97 -11.35
N ASN A 47 -0.38 5.08 -12.34
CA ASN A 47 0.25 3.78 -12.17
C ASN A 47 1.76 3.90 -11.91
N LYS A 48 2.45 4.84 -12.56
CA LYS A 48 3.86 5.12 -12.28
C LYS A 48 4.05 5.61 -10.83
N LYS A 49 3.23 6.55 -10.36
CA LYS A 49 3.26 7.04 -8.97
C LYS A 49 2.95 5.92 -7.97
N ALA A 50 1.95 5.09 -8.25
CA ALA A 50 1.63 3.92 -7.44
C ALA A 50 2.81 2.94 -7.35
N LYS A 51 3.50 2.68 -8.46
CA LYS A 51 4.71 1.85 -8.47
C LYS A 51 5.80 2.41 -7.57
N GLU A 52 6.05 3.72 -7.61
CA GLU A 52 7.05 4.35 -6.72
C GLU A 52 6.66 4.21 -5.23
N ILE A 53 5.41 4.52 -4.88
CA ILE A 53 4.89 4.36 -3.50
C ILE A 53 5.06 2.93 -3.00
N VAL A 54 4.69 1.94 -3.82
CA VAL A 54 4.84 0.52 -3.47
C VAL A 54 6.31 0.16 -3.26
N LYS A 55 7.20 0.68 -4.11
CA LYS A 55 8.65 0.43 -3.98
C LYS A 55 9.21 1.03 -2.70
N GLU A 56 8.86 2.27 -2.40
CA GLU A 56 9.26 2.93 -1.15
C GLU A 56 8.75 2.14 0.05
N LYS A 57 7.48 1.72 0.03
CA LYS A 57 6.92 0.93 1.13
C LYS A 57 7.65 -0.37 1.36
N PHE A 58 7.97 -1.14 0.32
CA PHE A 58 8.76 -2.38 0.49
C PHE A 58 10.18 -2.11 1.03
N LYS A 59 10.81 -1.01 0.63
CA LYS A 59 12.14 -0.63 1.14
C LYS A 59 12.12 -0.31 2.63
N GLU A 60 11.03 0.22 3.18
CA GLU A 60 10.86 0.40 4.64
C GLU A 60 10.98 -0.92 5.42
N TYR A 61 10.73 -2.06 4.78
CA TYR A 61 10.85 -3.41 5.36
C TYR A 61 12.17 -4.11 4.97
N ASP A 62 13.20 -3.36 4.57
CA ASP A 62 14.48 -3.90 4.09
C ASP A 62 14.35 -4.86 2.88
N ALA A 63 13.21 -4.85 2.17
CA ALA A 63 12.99 -5.74 1.05
C ALA A 63 13.74 -5.27 -0.21
N LYS A 64 14.36 -6.20 -0.91
CA LYS A 64 15.03 -5.93 -2.19
C LYS A 64 14.01 -6.02 -3.32
N ILE A 65 14.08 -5.08 -4.25
CA ILE A 65 13.13 -4.99 -5.36
C ILE A 65 13.89 -5.13 -6.67
N ILE A 66 13.45 -6.09 -7.47
CA ILE A 66 13.94 -6.32 -8.83
C ILE A 66 12.78 -5.99 -9.76
N GLU A 67 12.90 -4.85 -10.46
CA GLU A 67 11.90 -4.41 -11.42
C GLU A 67 12.02 -5.24 -12.70
N LYS A 68 10.91 -5.89 -13.07
CA LYS A 68 10.69 -6.43 -14.42
C LYS A 68 9.68 -5.51 -15.11
N ASP A 69 8.87 -6.02 -16.02
CA ASP A 69 7.86 -5.22 -16.72
C ASP A 69 6.69 -4.75 -15.80
N ARG A 70 5.59 -5.50 -15.77
CA ARG A 70 4.39 -5.15 -14.96
C ARG A 70 4.43 -5.68 -13.54
N ILE A 71 5.36 -6.60 -13.27
CA ILE A 71 5.46 -7.34 -12.00
C ILE A 71 6.84 -7.08 -11.41
N PHE A 72 6.90 -6.80 -10.11
CA PHE A 72 8.14 -6.76 -9.35
C PHE A 72 8.46 -8.14 -8.78
N SER A 73 9.74 -8.50 -8.72
CA SER A 73 10.19 -9.56 -7.83
C SER A 73 10.70 -8.87 -6.56
N VAL A 74 10.07 -9.16 -5.43
CA VAL A 74 10.41 -8.61 -4.12
C VAL A 74 10.99 -9.73 -3.28
N ILE A 75 12.18 -9.52 -2.74
CA ILE A 75 12.85 -10.45 -1.84
C ILE A 75 12.77 -9.84 -0.44
N THR A 76 12.06 -10.49 0.48
CA THR A 76 11.94 -10.01 1.87
C THR A 76 13.28 -10.06 2.58
N LYS A 77 13.37 -9.44 3.75
CA LYS A 77 14.56 -9.48 4.62
C LYS A 77 14.96 -10.92 4.97
N GLU A 78 13.98 -11.79 5.13
CA GLU A 78 14.09 -13.22 5.43
C GLU A 78 14.45 -14.06 4.18
N GLY A 79 14.59 -13.43 3.01
CA GLY A 79 15.00 -14.08 1.77
C GLY A 79 13.84 -14.70 0.95
N LYS A 80 12.58 -14.49 1.36
CA LYS A 80 11.42 -15.00 0.62
C LYS A 80 11.19 -14.18 -0.64
N GLU A 81 11.07 -14.84 -1.78
CA GLU A 81 10.77 -14.17 -3.06
C GLU A 81 9.26 -14.19 -3.37
N ILE A 82 8.69 -13.01 -3.57
CA ILE A 82 7.31 -12.81 -3.99
C ILE A 82 7.23 -12.01 -5.28
N LYS A 83 6.20 -12.26 -6.08
CA LYS A 83 5.84 -11.51 -7.28
C LYS A 83 4.75 -10.50 -6.92
N VAL A 84 4.93 -9.24 -7.30
CA VAL A 84 3.96 -8.18 -6.99
C VAL A 84 3.48 -7.51 -8.27
N LEU A 85 2.18 -7.59 -8.55
CA LEU A 85 1.51 -6.81 -9.58
C LEU A 85 0.93 -5.53 -8.95
N VAL A 86 1.36 -4.37 -9.44
CA VAL A 86 0.82 -3.09 -8.94
C VAL A 86 -0.45 -2.72 -9.69
N LYS A 87 -1.48 -2.32 -8.94
CA LYS A 87 -2.70 -1.71 -9.44
C LYS A 87 -2.99 -0.42 -8.69
N SER A 88 -3.56 0.55 -9.38
CA SER A 88 -4.07 1.75 -8.74
C SER A 88 -5.41 2.21 -9.29
N ILE A 89 -6.15 2.90 -8.43
CA ILE A 89 -7.39 3.58 -8.79
C ILE A 89 -7.43 4.96 -8.14
N ARG A 90 -8.25 5.83 -8.71
CA ARG A 90 -8.62 7.12 -8.13
C ARG A 90 -10.11 7.11 -7.83
N ARG A 91 -10.49 7.53 -6.62
CA ARG A 91 -11.91 7.75 -6.29
C ARG A 91 -12.52 8.76 -7.27
N PRO A 92 -13.78 8.56 -7.73
CA PRO A 92 -14.77 7.60 -7.21
C PRO A 92 -14.74 6.21 -7.87
N THR A 93 -13.70 5.82 -8.61
CA THR A 93 -13.62 4.47 -9.18
C THR A 93 -13.64 3.41 -8.08
N GLU A 94 -14.49 2.39 -8.21
CA GLU A 94 -14.65 1.34 -7.20
C GLU A 94 -14.36 -0.07 -7.72
N TYR A 95 -13.94 -0.22 -8.99
CA TYR A 95 -13.65 -1.52 -9.56
C TYR A 95 -12.24 -1.58 -10.13
N VAL A 96 -11.48 -2.59 -9.70
CA VAL A 96 -10.15 -2.91 -10.22
C VAL A 96 -10.23 -4.20 -11.02
N LEU A 97 -9.74 -4.15 -12.25
CA LEU A 97 -9.73 -5.28 -13.17
C LEU A 97 -8.30 -5.81 -13.37
N ILE A 98 -8.15 -7.13 -13.23
CA ILE A 98 -6.94 -7.89 -13.53
C ILE A 98 -7.30 -8.99 -14.53
N LEU A 99 -6.82 -8.90 -15.77
CA LEU A 99 -7.01 -9.98 -16.73
C LEU A 99 -6.28 -11.24 -16.26
N LYS A 100 -6.91 -12.42 -16.38
CA LYS A 100 -6.31 -13.69 -15.93
C LYS A 100 -4.98 -14.03 -16.62
N LYS A 101 -4.73 -13.49 -17.82
CA LYS A 101 -3.43 -13.61 -18.50
C LYS A 101 -2.26 -12.92 -17.78
N HIS A 102 -2.53 -12.07 -16.78
CA HIS A 102 -1.52 -11.32 -16.02
C HIS A 102 -1.27 -11.85 -14.61
N MET A 103 -2.05 -12.84 -14.17
CA MET A 103 -1.98 -13.38 -12.81
C MET A 103 -2.60 -14.77 -12.74
N ASN A 104 -1.93 -15.71 -12.06
CA ASN A 104 -2.50 -17.00 -11.72
C ASN A 104 -2.82 -17.04 -10.21
N ALA A 105 -4.09 -17.23 -9.85
CA ALA A 105 -4.56 -17.25 -8.46
C ALA A 105 -4.05 -18.46 -7.66
N SER A 106 -3.55 -19.52 -8.31
CA SER A 106 -2.96 -20.68 -7.64
C SER A 106 -1.50 -20.49 -7.23
N GLN A 107 -0.92 -19.29 -7.39
CA GLN A 107 0.45 -18.99 -7.02
C GLN A 107 0.51 -18.31 -5.65
N ASP A 108 0.98 -19.04 -4.63
CA ASP A 108 1.07 -18.57 -3.23
C ASP A 108 2.07 -17.43 -3.02
N ASN A 109 3.02 -17.28 -3.96
CA ASN A 109 4.00 -16.21 -3.94
C ASN A 109 3.63 -15.01 -4.83
N PHE A 110 2.40 -14.95 -5.36
CA PHE A 110 1.93 -13.84 -6.19
C PHE A 110 0.99 -12.93 -5.39
N TYR A 111 1.25 -11.63 -5.43
CA TYR A 111 0.50 -10.61 -4.69
C TYR A 111 0.10 -9.45 -5.60
N ILE A 112 -0.97 -8.78 -5.22
CA ILE A 112 -1.44 -7.54 -5.83
C ILE A 112 -1.19 -6.42 -4.81
N ALA A 113 -0.37 -5.45 -5.19
CA ALA A 113 -0.26 -4.20 -4.44
C ALA A 113 -1.27 -3.21 -5.00
N LEU A 114 -2.33 -2.91 -4.25
CA LEU A 114 -3.37 -1.96 -4.64
C LEU A 114 -3.14 -0.62 -3.95
N VAL A 115 -3.06 0.45 -4.74
CA VAL A 115 -2.99 1.84 -4.26
C VAL A 115 -4.28 2.57 -4.58
N ILE A 116 -4.96 3.09 -3.57
CA ILE A 116 -6.18 3.89 -3.74
C ILE A 116 -5.85 5.36 -3.46
N PHE A 117 -6.09 6.21 -4.46
CA PHE A 117 -5.92 7.65 -4.36
C PHE A 117 -7.27 8.33 -4.10
N SER A 118 -7.32 9.14 -3.04
CA SER A 118 -8.54 9.80 -2.57
C SER A 118 -8.27 11.30 -2.33
N GLY A 119 -8.28 12.10 -3.40
CA GLY A 119 -8.02 13.54 -3.32
C GLY A 119 -6.59 13.85 -2.87
N GLU A 120 -6.46 14.72 -1.88
CA GLU A 120 -5.18 15.14 -1.30
C GLU A 120 -4.71 14.24 -0.14
N ASN A 121 -5.50 13.24 0.25
CA ASN A 121 -5.14 12.35 1.35
C ASN A 121 -3.98 11.42 0.99
N THR A 122 -3.26 10.96 2.01
CA THR A 122 -2.27 9.88 1.89
C THR A 122 -2.90 8.67 1.19
N PRO A 123 -2.26 8.13 0.14
CA PRO A 123 -2.80 6.98 -0.57
C PRO A 123 -2.93 5.75 0.33
N GLU A 124 -4.05 5.05 0.23
CA GLU A 124 -4.26 3.80 0.95
C GLU A 124 -3.58 2.66 0.18
N LEU A 125 -2.83 1.81 0.90
CA LEU A 125 -2.04 0.74 0.30
C LEU A 125 -2.41 -0.62 0.90
N PHE A 126 -2.68 -1.57 0.01
CA PHE A 126 -3.08 -2.93 0.34
C PHE A 126 -2.21 -3.95 -0.39
N LEU A 127 -2.00 -5.11 0.24
CA LEU A 127 -1.27 -6.24 -0.32
C LEU A 127 -2.14 -7.49 -0.26
N ILE A 128 -2.70 -7.88 -1.40
CA ILE A 128 -3.66 -8.98 -1.51
C ILE A 128 -2.94 -10.20 -2.11
N PRO A 129 -2.94 -11.38 -1.47
CA PRO A 129 -2.42 -12.60 -2.10
C PRO A 129 -3.32 -13.03 -3.25
N ALA A 130 -2.75 -13.49 -4.36
CA ALA A 130 -3.49 -13.95 -5.52
C ALA A 130 -4.43 -15.12 -5.18
N THR A 131 -4.05 -15.94 -4.21
CA THR A 131 -4.86 -17.05 -3.68
C THR A 131 -6.16 -16.61 -3.04
N ALA A 132 -6.29 -15.36 -2.57
CA ALA A 132 -7.56 -14.86 -2.04
C ALA A 132 -8.69 -14.84 -3.09
N PHE A 133 -8.36 -14.83 -4.39
CA PHE A 133 -9.35 -14.92 -5.45
C PHE A 133 -9.90 -16.34 -5.67
N LEU A 134 -9.32 -17.36 -5.02
CA LEU A 134 -9.86 -18.73 -5.04
C LEU A 134 -11.12 -18.86 -4.18
N GLU A 135 -11.34 -17.92 -3.26
CA GLU A 135 -12.54 -17.83 -2.42
C GLU A 135 -13.26 -16.50 -2.66
N PRO A 136 -13.99 -16.34 -3.79
CA PRO A 136 -14.67 -15.10 -4.12
C PRO A 136 -15.66 -14.66 -3.03
N ASN A 137 -15.71 -13.36 -2.80
CA ASN A 137 -16.62 -12.73 -1.85
C ASN A 137 -17.11 -11.38 -2.41
N ASP A 138 -17.64 -10.50 -1.57
CA ASP A 138 -18.17 -9.23 -2.07
C ASP A 138 -17.12 -8.27 -2.62
N LEU A 139 -15.90 -8.34 -2.09
CA LEU A 139 -14.72 -7.61 -2.53
C LEU A 139 -14.08 -8.32 -3.74
N LEU A 140 -13.74 -9.60 -3.63
CA LEU A 140 -12.96 -10.34 -4.63
C LEU A 140 -13.85 -11.17 -5.55
N ARG A 141 -13.71 -11.00 -6.86
CA ARG A 141 -14.52 -11.67 -7.87
C ARG A 141 -13.66 -12.48 -8.84
N ASP A 142 -14.11 -13.68 -9.16
CA ASP A 142 -13.61 -14.46 -10.30
C ASP A 142 -14.67 -14.48 -11.41
N ARG A 143 -14.31 -14.00 -12.61
CA ARG A 143 -15.19 -13.97 -13.78
C ARG A 143 -14.54 -14.72 -14.95
N PRO A 144 -14.61 -16.07 -14.97
CA PRO A 144 -13.96 -16.87 -16.00
C PRO A 144 -14.72 -16.90 -17.33
N LYS A 145 -16.02 -16.56 -17.33
CA LYS A 145 -16.93 -16.69 -18.48
C LYS A 145 -17.01 -15.43 -19.37
N TYR A 146 -16.23 -14.39 -19.07
CA TYR A 146 -16.20 -13.15 -19.86
C TYR A 146 -15.38 -13.35 -21.13
N LYS A 147 -15.62 -12.52 -22.16
CA LYS A 147 -14.84 -12.55 -23.41
C LYS A 147 -13.33 -12.45 -23.14
N GLU A 148 -12.96 -11.60 -22.19
CA GLU A 148 -11.65 -11.62 -21.56
C GLU A 148 -11.81 -12.02 -20.09
N PRO A 149 -11.39 -13.24 -19.70
CA PRO A 149 -11.48 -13.69 -18.32
C PRO A 149 -10.70 -12.76 -17.37
N GLU A 150 -11.33 -12.43 -16.24
CA GLU A 150 -10.78 -11.47 -15.28
C GLU A 150 -10.95 -11.92 -13.83
N PHE A 151 -10.07 -11.37 -13.01
CA PHE A 151 -10.25 -11.20 -11.57
C PHE A 151 -10.62 -9.74 -11.30
N GLY A 152 -11.57 -9.52 -10.40
CA GLY A 152 -12.10 -8.21 -10.08
C GLY A 152 -12.04 -7.89 -8.60
N MET A 153 -11.80 -6.63 -8.25
CA MET A 153 -11.94 -6.14 -6.87
C MET A 153 -12.98 -5.01 -6.84
N ASN A 154 -14.08 -5.23 -6.15
CA ASN A 154 -15.07 -4.19 -5.84
C ASN A 154 -14.70 -3.52 -4.52
N VAL A 155 -14.03 -2.37 -4.62
CA VAL A 155 -13.51 -1.58 -3.49
C VAL A 155 -14.45 -0.44 -3.11
N SER A 156 -15.75 -0.64 -3.30
CA SER A 156 -16.78 0.27 -2.78
C SER A 156 -16.67 0.46 -1.27
N ASN A 157 -17.20 1.58 -0.75
CA ASN A 157 -17.12 1.91 0.68
C ASN A 157 -17.64 0.77 1.58
N LYS A 158 -18.70 0.07 1.16
CA LYS A 158 -19.27 -1.08 1.91
C LYS A 158 -18.31 -2.27 2.02
N ASN A 159 -17.37 -2.42 1.08
CA ASN A 159 -16.43 -3.53 1.02
C ASN A 159 -15.06 -3.16 1.64
N MET A 160 -14.86 -1.92 2.07
CA MET A 160 -13.62 -1.49 2.73
C MET A 160 -13.27 -2.33 3.98
N PRO A 161 -14.23 -2.77 4.83
CA PRO A 161 -13.91 -3.68 5.92
C PRO A 161 -13.26 -5.00 5.46
N LEU A 162 -13.72 -5.56 4.33
CA LEU A 162 -13.13 -6.76 3.72
C LEU A 162 -11.74 -6.47 3.12
N LEU A 163 -11.51 -5.25 2.62
CA LEU A 163 -10.22 -4.87 2.04
C LEU A 163 -9.17 -4.58 3.12
N ASN A 164 -9.59 -4.02 4.26
CA ASN A 164 -8.71 -3.60 5.36
C ASN A 164 -7.93 -4.77 6.00
N ILE A 165 -8.40 -6.01 5.87
CA ILE A 165 -7.64 -7.19 6.31
C ILE A 165 -6.33 -7.35 5.53
N TYR A 166 -6.26 -6.79 4.32
CA TYR A 166 -5.10 -6.76 3.44
C TYR A 166 -4.33 -5.43 3.52
N ASN A 167 -4.57 -4.59 4.53
CA ASN A 167 -3.77 -3.39 4.73
C ASN A 167 -2.27 -3.77 4.72
N PHE A 168 -1.48 -3.06 3.90
CA PHE A 168 -0.14 -3.47 3.56
C PHE A 168 0.73 -3.72 4.79
N THR A 169 0.74 -2.79 5.74
CA THR A 169 1.59 -2.87 6.93
C THR A 169 1.23 -4.07 7.80
N ASN A 170 -0.05 -4.34 7.99
CA ASN A 170 -0.51 -5.48 8.79
C ASN A 170 -0.29 -6.81 8.06
N PHE A 171 -0.40 -6.81 6.73
CA PHE A 171 -0.33 -8.02 5.94
C PHE A 171 1.13 -8.45 5.66
N PHE A 172 2.01 -7.50 5.31
CA PHE A 172 3.40 -7.81 5.01
C PHE A 172 4.14 -8.45 6.20
N ASN A 173 3.82 -8.04 7.42
CA ASN A 173 4.37 -8.66 8.65
C ASN A 173 4.04 -10.16 8.82
N LYS A 174 3.15 -10.71 8.00
CA LYS A 174 2.77 -12.14 8.00
C LYS A 174 3.44 -12.95 6.88
N ILE A 175 4.13 -12.28 5.96
CA ILE A 175 4.76 -12.90 4.78
C ILE A 175 6.16 -13.38 5.15
#